data_AF-D0KP25-F1
#
_entry.id   AF-D0KP25-F1
#
_cell.length_a   1.000
_cell.length_b   1.000
_cell.length_c   1.000
_cell.angle_alpha   90.00
_cell.angle_beta   90.00
_cell.angle_gamma   90.00
#
_symmetry.space_group_name_H-M   'P 1'
#
loop_
_entity.id
_entity.type
_entity.pdbx_description
1 polymer ?
#
loop_
_entity_poly.entity_id
_entity_poly.type
_entity_poly.pdbx_seq_one_letter_code
_entity_poly.pdbx_strand_id
1 'polypeptide(L)'
;MGNTEIIDRAKSKLERFLGFSFPTPLVIETSIPFYGSYRYDVVIIGYFDNDEDALERTLIHELAHFVQDKICKPKFPYLHMLIEAIPLAFGIGKGKLLRYFQFVEGFATWIDEEIMGYRGDEYWFSVPKYYFKVYYKGAEIFRKMGKEKAIEFGLTNREFCKEPQRYKSLRTITISN
;
A
#
# COMPACT_ATOMS: atom_id res chain seq x y z
N MET A 1 12.24 18.93 8.74
CA MET A 1 11.22 18.61 9.77
C MET A 1 11.69 17.37 10.54
N GLY A 2 11.14 17.09 11.72
CA GLY A 2 11.43 15.82 12.41
C GLY A 2 10.70 14.64 11.76
N ASN A 3 11.25 13.43 11.79
CA ASN A 3 10.58 12.25 11.19
C ASN A 3 9.17 12.01 11.75
N THR A 4 8.94 12.32 13.02
CA THR A 4 7.62 12.28 13.67
C THR A 4 6.59 13.16 12.96
N GLU A 5 6.96 14.37 12.55
CA GLU A 5 6.05 15.30 11.86
C GLU A 5 5.68 14.76 10.47
N ILE A 6 6.62 14.10 9.79
CA ILE A 6 6.38 13.50 8.46
C ILE A 6 5.47 12.27 8.59
N ILE A 7 5.66 11.44 9.62
CA ILE A 7 4.78 10.30 9.91
C ILE A 7 3.34 10.77 10.15
N ASP A 8 3.16 11.79 10.98
CA ASP A 8 1.83 12.34 11.29
C ASP A 8 1.17 12.97 10.04
N ARG A 9 1.97 13.65 9.21
CA ARG A 9 1.50 14.24 7.94
C ARG A 9 1.06 13.15 6.94
N ALA A 10 1.87 12.10 6.77
CA ALA A 10 1.56 10.95 5.93
C ALA A 10 0.26 10.27 6.36
N LYS A 11 0.12 10.01 7.67
CA LYS A 11 -1.09 9.43 8.25
C LYS A 11 -2.31 10.31 7.97
N SER A 12 -2.21 11.61 8.25
CA SER A 12 -3.31 12.56 8.07
C SER A 12 -3.77 12.65 6.60
N LYS A 13 -2.83 12.62 5.65
CA LYS A 13 -3.16 12.57 4.22
C LYS A 13 -3.90 11.29 3.85
N LEU A 14 -3.46 10.14 4.36
CA LEU A 14 -4.10 8.85 4.10
C LEU A 14 -5.51 8.78 4.73
N GLU A 15 -5.67 9.21 5.97
CA GLU A 15 -6.99 9.25 6.64
C GLU A 15 -7.98 10.14 5.87
N ARG A 16 -7.52 11.30 5.40
CA ARG A 16 -8.32 12.19 4.55
C ARG A 16 -8.69 11.54 3.22
N PHE A 17 -7.75 10.82 2.60
CA PHE A 17 -8.02 10.13 1.35
C PHE A 17 -9.05 9.01 1.53
N LEU A 18 -8.91 8.20 2.59
CA LEU A 18 -9.78 7.06 2.89
C LEU A 18 -11.15 7.48 3.46
N GLY A 19 -11.24 8.65 4.10
CA GLY A 19 -12.46 9.14 4.74
C GLY A 19 -12.76 8.50 6.10
N PHE A 20 -11.76 7.91 6.76
CA PHE A 20 -11.87 7.35 8.11
C PHE A 20 -10.49 7.33 8.81
N SER A 21 -10.50 7.30 10.14
CA SER A 21 -9.29 7.22 10.96
C SER A 21 -8.88 5.77 11.22
N PHE A 22 -7.59 5.56 11.49
CA PHE A 22 -7.03 4.25 11.82
C PHE A 22 -5.96 4.33 12.91
N PRO A 23 -5.71 3.24 13.67
CA PRO A 23 -4.68 3.22 14.71
C PRO A 23 -3.30 3.46 14.11
N THR A 24 -2.43 4.20 14.80
CA THR A 24 -1.05 4.41 14.35
C THR A 24 -0.26 3.11 14.54
N PRO A 25 0.40 2.56 13.51
CA PRO A 25 1.32 1.43 13.68
C PRO A 25 2.60 1.84 14.42
N LEU A 26 3.37 0.86 14.89
CA LEU A 26 4.72 1.12 15.34
C LEU A 26 5.60 1.45 14.12
N VAL A 27 6.27 2.59 14.12
CA VAL A 27 7.24 2.94 13.07
C VAL A 27 8.65 2.74 13.61
N ILE A 28 9.47 1.98 12.90
CA ILE A 28 10.88 1.71 13.23
C ILE A 28 11.74 2.23 12.09
N GLU A 29 12.78 2.98 12.45
CA GLU A 29 13.76 3.48 11.49
C GLU A 29 14.95 2.52 11.38
N THR A 30 15.48 2.34 10.16
CA THR A 30 16.64 1.51 9.86
C THR A 30 17.64 2.26 8.99
N SER A 31 18.89 1.80 8.97
CA SER A 31 19.98 2.41 8.19
C SER A 31 19.99 1.98 6.72
N ILE A 32 19.00 1.22 6.25
CA ILE A 32 18.91 0.81 4.84
C ILE A 32 18.41 2.00 4.02
N PRO A 33 19.12 2.44 2.97
CA PRO A 33 18.70 3.59 2.19
C PRO A 33 17.46 3.28 1.33
N PHE A 34 16.57 4.27 1.19
CA PHE A 34 15.38 4.22 0.31
C PHE A 34 14.49 2.99 0.50
N TYR A 35 14.31 2.56 1.76
CA TYR A 35 13.61 1.34 2.12
C TYR A 35 12.27 1.62 2.81
N GLY A 36 11.27 0.80 2.51
CA GLY A 36 9.97 0.76 3.17
C GLY A 36 9.51 -0.68 3.28
N SER A 37 8.93 -1.05 4.44
CA SER A 37 8.28 -2.34 4.59
C SER A 37 7.27 -2.36 5.73
N TYR A 38 6.06 -2.82 5.45
CA TYR A 38 5.06 -3.16 6.45
C TYR A 38 5.10 -4.65 6.82
N ARG A 39 5.12 -4.94 8.13
CA ARG A 39 4.97 -6.30 8.67
C ARG A 39 4.38 -6.31 10.08
N TYR A 40 3.29 -7.06 10.27
CA TYR A 40 2.70 -7.34 11.59
C TYR A 40 2.54 -6.10 12.49
N ASP A 41 1.81 -5.08 12.02
CA ASP A 41 1.60 -3.82 12.74
C ASP A 41 2.84 -2.92 12.91
N VAL A 42 3.95 -3.27 12.26
CA VAL A 42 5.19 -2.50 12.24
C VAL A 42 5.44 -1.98 10.83
N VAL A 43 5.73 -0.68 10.71
CA VAL A 43 6.23 -0.05 9.49
C VAL A 43 7.71 0.24 9.69
N ILE A 44 8.55 -0.34 8.83
CA ILE A 44 10.00 -0.16 8.83
C ILE A 44 10.36 0.82 7.73
N ILE A 45 11.09 1.88 8.09
CA ILE A 45 11.46 2.95 7.17
C ILE A 45 12.97 3.13 7.17
N GLY A 46 13.53 3.19 5.97
CA GLY A 46 14.93 3.44 5.72
C GLY A 46 15.34 4.91 5.85
N TYR A 47 16.58 5.19 5.48
CA TYR A 47 17.11 6.55 5.40
C TYR A 47 16.96 7.11 3.98
N PHE A 48 16.57 8.40 3.85
CA PHE A 48 16.18 9.03 2.59
C PHE A 48 16.99 10.29 2.22
N ASP A 49 18.18 10.49 2.78
CA ASP A 49 19.08 11.59 2.38
C ASP A 49 18.47 13.01 2.41
N ASN A 50 17.51 13.25 3.31
CA ASN A 50 16.68 14.48 3.42
C ASN A 50 15.63 14.67 2.31
N ASP A 51 15.36 13.67 1.49
CA ASP A 51 14.21 13.66 0.57
C ASP A 51 12.91 13.38 1.36
N GLU A 52 12.32 14.45 1.91
CA GLU A 52 11.09 14.37 2.70
C GLU A 52 9.90 13.85 1.87
N ASP A 53 9.87 14.11 0.56
CA ASP A 53 8.77 13.68 -0.32
C ASP A 53 8.84 12.18 -0.61
N ALA A 54 10.04 11.65 -0.84
CA ALA A 54 10.26 10.21 -1.00
C ALA A 54 9.97 9.44 0.30
N LEU A 55 10.38 10.00 1.44
CA LEU A 55 10.06 9.46 2.76
C LEU A 55 8.54 9.44 3.01
N GLU A 56 7.86 10.58 2.79
CA GLU A 56 6.42 10.69 3.00
C GLU A 56 5.63 9.74 2.08
N ARG A 57 6.03 9.63 0.80
CA ARG A 57 5.42 8.69 -0.13
C ARG A 57 5.58 7.25 0.32
N THR A 58 6.78 6.87 0.75
CA THR A 58 7.05 5.53 1.29
C THR A 58 6.17 5.25 2.51
N LEU A 59 6.06 6.21 3.43
CA LEU A 59 5.18 6.10 4.59
C LEU A 59 3.72 5.91 4.19
N ILE A 60 3.19 6.69 3.26
CA ILE A 60 1.81 6.55 2.77
C ILE A 60 1.59 5.13 2.20
N HIS A 61 2.55 4.63 1.42
CA HIS A 61 2.50 3.30 0.83
C HIS A 61 2.43 2.20 1.91
N GLU A 62 3.33 2.21 2.88
CA GLU A 62 3.35 1.21 3.95
C GLU A 62 2.15 1.33 4.91
N LEU A 63 1.66 2.55 5.15
CA LEU A 63 0.43 2.78 5.91
C LEU A 63 -0.81 2.25 5.17
N ALA A 64 -0.85 2.31 3.84
CA ALA A 64 -1.92 1.73 3.05
C ALA A 64 -1.94 0.19 3.20
N HIS A 65 -0.78 -0.46 3.19
CA HIS A 65 -0.65 -1.89 3.49
C HIS A 65 -1.13 -2.23 4.90
N PHE A 66 -0.76 -1.41 5.91
CA PHE A 66 -1.25 -1.57 7.27
C PHE A 66 -2.78 -1.51 7.34
N VAL A 67 -3.40 -0.50 6.74
CA VAL A 67 -4.86 -0.35 6.73
C VAL A 67 -5.52 -1.55 6.02
N GLN A 68 -4.97 -1.97 4.87
CA GLN A 68 -5.46 -3.12 4.15
C GLN A 68 -5.40 -4.38 5.04
N ASP A 69 -4.29 -4.63 5.73
CA ASP A 69 -4.15 -5.79 6.62
C ASP A 69 -5.13 -5.75 7.80
N LYS A 70 -5.36 -4.57 8.40
CA LYS A 70 -6.32 -4.41 9.50
C LYS A 70 -7.78 -4.69 9.13
N ILE A 71 -8.17 -4.43 7.88
CA ILE A 71 -9.56 -4.54 7.43
C ILE A 71 -9.81 -5.85 6.66
N CYS A 72 -8.92 -6.19 5.74
CA CYS A 72 -9.07 -7.28 4.79
C CYS A 72 -8.39 -8.58 5.29
N LYS A 73 -7.34 -8.48 6.12
CA LYS A 73 -6.41 -9.56 6.50
C LYS A 73 -6.13 -10.53 5.34
N PRO A 74 -5.04 -10.34 4.56
CA PRO A 74 -4.81 -11.08 3.35
C PRO A 74 -4.78 -12.60 3.57
N LYS A 75 -5.31 -13.36 2.61
CA LYS A 75 -5.32 -14.83 2.65
C LYS A 75 -3.93 -15.45 2.63
N PHE A 76 -2.96 -14.72 2.07
CA PHE A 76 -1.62 -15.19 1.76
C PHE A 76 -0.51 -14.31 2.37
N PRO A 77 -0.47 -14.11 3.70
CA PRO A 77 0.43 -13.14 4.33
C PRO A 77 1.92 -13.49 4.17
N TYR A 78 2.25 -14.79 4.00
CA TYR A 78 3.62 -15.25 3.83
C TYR A 78 4.12 -15.20 2.36
N LEU A 79 3.26 -14.90 1.39
CA LEU A 79 3.67 -14.83 -0.02
C LEU A 79 4.35 -13.50 -0.38
N HIS A 80 4.17 -12.43 0.39
CA HIS A 80 4.99 -11.20 0.22
C HIS A 80 6.49 -11.48 0.39
N MET A 81 6.85 -12.36 1.33
CA MET A 81 8.24 -12.57 1.75
C MET A 81 8.97 -13.65 0.92
N LEU A 82 8.27 -14.68 0.44
CA LEU A 82 8.89 -15.79 -0.31
C LEU A 82 9.14 -15.49 -1.79
N ILE A 83 8.59 -14.38 -2.30
CA ILE A 83 8.45 -14.13 -3.73
C ILE A 83 9.15 -12.82 -4.15
N GLU A 84 10.19 -12.39 -3.44
CA GLU A 84 11.25 -11.61 -4.10
C GLU A 84 12.33 -12.52 -4.69
N ALA A 85 12.54 -13.71 -4.12
CA ALA A 85 13.57 -14.65 -4.59
C ALA A 85 13.11 -15.61 -5.71
N ILE A 86 11.84 -16.03 -5.73
CA ILE A 86 11.36 -17.10 -6.63
C ILE A 86 10.76 -16.62 -7.98
N PRO A 87 10.08 -15.46 -8.11
CA PRO A 87 9.38 -15.13 -9.36
C PRO A 87 10.30 -14.57 -10.44
N LEU A 88 11.55 -14.23 -10.10
CA LEU A 88 12.60 -13.88 -11.04
C LEU A 88 12.93 -15.06 -11.98
N ALA A 89 12.74 -16.31 -11.54
CA ALA A 89 13.11 -17.49 -12.34
C ALA A 89 12.02 -18.00 -13.29
N PHE A 90 10.72 -17.80 -12.99
CA PHE A 90 9.63 -18.46 -13.74
C PHE A 90 8.56 -17.54 -14.34
N GLY A 91 8.79 -16.22 -14.35
CA GLY A 91 7.97 -15.30 -15.12
C GLY A 91 6.49 -15.33 -14.72
N ILE A 92 6.15 -14.65 -13.64
CA ILE A 92 4.73 -14.42 -13.29
C ILE A 92 4.09 -13.59 -14.43
N GLY A 93 3.46 -14.29 -15.37
CA GLY A 93 2.77 -13.71 -16.53
C GLY A 93 1.26 -13.72 -16.37
N LYS A 94 0.71 -14.75 -15.72
CA LYS A 94 -0.73 -14.97 -15.48
C LYS A 94 -0.90 -15.84 -14.23
N GLY A 95 -1.96 -15.60 -13.45
CA GLY A 95 -2.33 -16.49 -12.34
C GLY A 95 -2.81 -15.77 -11.08
N LYS A 96 -3.40 -16.54 -10.14
CA LYS A 96 -3.98 -16.03 -8.90
C LYS A 96 -2.96 -15.28 -8.03
N LEU A 97 -1.70 -15.71 -8.07
CA LEU A 97 -0.61 -15.08 -7.34
C LEU A 97 -0.25 -13.68 -7.88
N LEU A 98 -0.17 -13.52 -9.20
CA LEU A 98 0.04 -12.19 -9.80
C LEU A 98 -1.08 -11.24 -9.40
N ARG A 99 -2.33 -11.71 -9.52
CA ARG A 99 -3.52 -10.91 -9.17
C ARG A 99 -3.51 -10.53 -7.69
N TYR A 100 -3.03 -11.41 -6.81
CA TYR A 100 -2.86 -11.10 -5.40
C TYR A 100 -1.83 -10.00 -5.17
N PHE A 101 -0.64 -10.07 -5.79
CA PHE A 101 0.34 -8.98 -5.67
C PHE A 101 -0.16 -7.68 -6.27
N GLN A 102 -0.79 -7.73 -7.44
CA GLN A 102 -1.42 -6.56 -8.05
C GLN A 102 -2.55 -5.98 -7.18
N PHE A 103 -3.23 -6.81 -6.40
CA PHE A 103 -4.25 -6.38 -5.45
C PHE A 103 -3.65 -5.69 -4.22
N VAL A 104 -2.54 -6.22 -3.67
CA VAL A 104 -1.89 -5.66 -2.48
C VAL A 104 -1.05 -4.43 -2.86
N GLU A 105 -0.01 -4.62 -3.68
CA GLU A 105 0.91 -3.55 -4.08
C GLU A 105 0.24 -2.50 -4.96
N GLY A 106 -0.63 -2.94 -5.88
CA GLY A 106 -1.36 -2.00 -6.73
C GLY A 106 -2.31 -1.10 -5.93
N PHE A 107 -2.86 -1.55 -4.81
CA PHE A 107 -3.70 -0.73 -3.94
C PHE A 107 -2.87 0.36 -3.26
N ALA A 108 -1.75 0.00 -2.65
CA ALA A 108 -0.86 0.94 -1.98
C ALA A 108 -0.23 1.94 -2.97
N THR A 109 0.24 1.47 -4.13
CA THR A 109 0.75 2.33 -5.21
C THR A 109 -0.31 3.30 -5.71
N TRP A 110 -1.53 2.82 -5.98
CA TRP A 110 -2.60 3.70 -6.43
C TRP A 110 -2.90 4.80 -5.40
N ILE A 111 -2.97 4.44 -4.11
CA ILE A 111 -3.19 5.41 -3.03
C ILE A 111 -2.07 6.45 -2.98
N ASP A 112 -0.80 6.01 -2.98
CA ASP A 112 0.32 6.94 -2.88
C ASP A 112 0.38 7.88 -4.09
N GLU A 113 0.03 7.41 -5.28
CA GLU A 113 -0.02 8.24 -6.49
C GLU A 113 -1.19 9.21 -6.51
N GLU A 114 -2.35 8.84 -5.97
CA GLU A 114 -3.49 9.77 -5.84
C GLU A 114 -3.23 10.87 -4.80
N ILE A 115 -2.46 10.56 -3.75
CA ILE A 115 -2.16 11.52 -2.66
C ILE A 115 -0.95 12.40 -3.01
N MET A 116 0.12 11.82 -3.54
CA MET A 116 1.41 12.47 -3.74
C MET A 116 1.69 12.80 -5.22
N GLY A 117 0.78 12.47 -6.12
CA GLY A 117 0.93 12.65 -7.56
C GLY A 117 1.55 11.43 -8.26
N TYR A 118 1.17 11.24 -9.51
CA TYR A 118 1.67 10.19 -10.39
C TYR A 118 3.17 10.37 -10.67
N ARG A 119 3.94 9.28 -10.59
CA ARG A 119 5.41 9.32 -10.81
C ARG A 119 5.81 9.47 -12.28
N GLY A 120 4.86 9.34 -13.22
CA GLY A 120 5.12 9.44 -14.65
C GLY A 120 5.37 8.08 -15.31
N ASP A 121 5.00 7.97 -16.58
CA ASP A 121 5.17 6.76 -17.38
C ASP A 121 6.65 6.39 -17.52
N GLU A 122 7.53 7.39 -17.68
CA GLU A 122 8.98 7.18 -17.80
C GLU A 122 9.57 6.48 -16.58
N TYR A 123 9.16 6.87 -15.37
CA TYR A 123 9.56 6.21 -14.14
C TYR A 123 9.15 4.74 -14.17
N TRP A 124 7.88 4.45 -14.45
CA TRP A 124 7.36 3.09 -14.43
C TRP A 124 7.93 2.20 -15.55
N PHE A 125 8.25 2.77 -16.71
CA PHE A 125 8.89 2.03 -17.79
C PHE A 125 10.39 1.79 -17.53
N SER A 126 11.02 2.56 -16.63
CA SER A 126 12.41 2.35 -16.22
C SER A 126 12.58 1.25 -15.16
N VAL A 127 11.55 0.95 -14.36
CA VAL A 127 11.65 -0.08 -13.30
C VAL A 127 11.68 -1.50 -13.90
N PRO A 128 12.24 -2.50 -13.18
CA PRO A 128 12.23 -3.86 -13.65
C PRO A 128 10.82 -4.36 -13.97
N LYS A 129 10.70 -5.20 -15.01
CA LYS A 129 9.42 -5.69 -15.57
C LYS A 129 8.46 -6.29 -14.53
N TYR A 130 9.00 -6.86 -13.45
CA TYR A 130 8.21 -7.35 -12.33
C TYR A 130 7.49 -6.21 -11.60
N TYR A 131 8.21 -5.17 -11.19
CA TYR A 131 7.64 -3.99 -10.53
C TYR A 131 6.60 -3.31 -11.41
N PHE A 132 6.89 -3.13 -12.70
CA PHE A 132 5.91 -2.60 -13.66
C PHE A 132 4.61 -3.43 -13.70
N LYS A 133 4.71 -4.76 -13.68
CA LYS A 133 3.53 -5.64 -13.70
C LYS A 133 2.75 -5.65 -12.39
N VAL A 134 3.42 -5.54 -11.26
CA VAL A 134 2.80 -5.66 -9.94
C VAL A 134 2.25 -4.32 -9.48
N TYR A 135 3.08 -3.29 -9.48
CA TYR A 135 2.79 -1.97 -8.92
C TYR A 135 2.02 -1.15 -9.94
N TYR A 136 2.62 -0.81 -11.09
CA TYR A 136 1.98 0.05 -12.09
C TYR A 136 0.72 -0.57 -12.68
N LYS A 137 0.79 -1.78 -13.24
CA LYS A 137 -0.41 -2.45 -13.78
C LYS A 137 -1.42 -2.81 -12.69
N GLY A 138 -0.97 -3.00 -11.44
CA GLY A 138 -1.87 -3.17 -10.30
C GLY A 138 -2.65 -1.89 -10.01
N ALA A 139 -1.95 -0.77 -9.87
CA ALA A 139 -2.53 0.55 -9.64
C ALA A 139 -3.52 0.95 -10.73
N GLU A 140 -3.23 0.62 -12.00
CA GLU A 140 -4.14 0.80 -13.13
C GLU A 140 -5.50 0.10 -12.97
N ILE A 141 -5.56 -1.03 -12.26
CA ILE A 141 -6.82 -1.73 -11.97
C ILE A 141 -7.69 -0.86 -11.05
N PHE A 142 -7.10 -0.32 -9.98
CA PHE A 142 -7.80 0.54 -9.03
C PHE A 142 -8.21 1.88 -9.66
N ARG A 143 -7.31 2.49 -10.43
CA ARG A 143 -7.56 3.77 -11.13
C ARG A 143 -8.81 3.71 -12.01
N LYS A 144 -9.01 2.60 -12.72
CA LYS A 144 -10.17 2.40 -13.62
C LYS A 144 -11.50 2.18 -12.89
N MET A 145 -11.48 1.83 -11.61
CA MET A 145 -12.70 1.58 -10.84
C MET A 145 -13.37 2.87 -10.34
N GLY A 146 -12.61 3.97 -10.22
CA GLY A 146 -13.03 5.17 -9.49
C GLY A 146 -12.88 5.01 -7.97
N LYS A 147 -12.59 6.11 -7.28
CA LYS A 147 -12.12 6.13 -5.88
C LYS A 147 -12.93 5.27 -4.92
N GLU A 148 -14.25 5.43 -4.87
CA GLU A 148 -15.08 4.73 -3.90
C GLU A 148 -15.06 3.21 -4.10
N LYS A 149 -15.21 2.76 -5.35
CA LYS A 149 -15.17 1.35 -5.72
C LYS A 149 -13.78 0.75 -5.52
N ALA A 150 -12.73 1.52 -5.81
CA ALA A 150 -11.35 1.12 -5.61
C ALA A 150 -11.04 0.88 -4.12
N ILE A 151 -11.49 1.78 -3.23
CA ILE A 151 -11.35 1.62 -1.77
C ILE A 151 -12.14 0.39 -1.29
N GLU A 152 -13.40 0.25 -1.69
CA GLU A 152 -14.22 -0.91 -1.30
C GLU A 152 -13.57 -2.21 -1.77
N PHE A 153 -13.15 -2.27 -3.03
CA PHE A 153 -12.47 -3.44 -3.59
C PHE A 153 -11.19 -3.75 -2.82
N GLY A 154 -10.29 -2.77 -2.65
CA GLY A 154 -8.99 -2.93 -1.99
C GLY A 154 -9.08 -3.38 -0.55
N LEU A 155 -10.16 -3.04 0.15
CA LEU A 155 -10.33 -3.34 1.58
C LEU A 155 -11.26 -4.53 1.86
N THR A 156 -12.02 -5.03 0.88
CA THR A 156 -13.06 -6.04 1.16
C THR A 156 -13.13 -7.21 0.18
N ASN A 157 -12.31 -7.23 -0.89
CA ASN A 157 -12.38 -8.27 -1.91
C ASN A 157 -12.23 -9.69 -1.34
N ARG A 158 -13.31 -10.48 -1.40
CA ARG A 158 -13.36 -11.84 -0.83
C ARG A 158 -12.48 -12.86 -1.53
N GLU A 159 -11.97 -12.59 -2.74
CA GLU A 159 -10.98 -13.45 -3.38
C GLU A 159 -9.69 -13.48 -2.54
N PHE A 160 -9.28 -12.33 -2.00
CA PHE A 160 -7.98 -12.14 -1.34
C PHE A 160 -8.05 -11.82 0.16
N CYS A 161 -9.20 -11.37 0.69
CA CYS A 161 -9.42 -11.03 2.10
C CYS A 161 -9.99 -12.22 2.91
N LYS A 162 -9.46 -12.51 4.10
CA LYS A 162 -9.91 -13.65 4.93
C LYS A 162 -11.29 -13.49 5.54
N GLU A 163 -11.78 -12.28 5.78
CA GLU A 163 -13.20 -11.99 6.10
C GLU A 163 -13.36 -10.47 6.32
N PRO A 164 -14.20 -9.75 5.54
CA PRO A 164 -14.33 -8.29 5.64
C PRO A 164 -15.28 -7.89 6.78
N GLN A 165 -14.96 -8.23 8.03
CA GLN A 165 -15.89 -8.01 9.16
C GLN A 165 -15.94 -6.56 9.66
N ARG A 166 -15.02 -5.66 9.23
CA ARG A 166 -14.85 -4.34 9.88
C ARG A 166 -15.08 -3.10 9.02
N TYR A 167 -15.13 -3.22 7.70
CA TYR A 167 -15.19 -2.03 6.82
C TYR A 167 -16.47 -1.20 7.01
N LYS A 168 -17.65 -1.85 7.08
CA LYS A 168 -18.91 -1.13 7.32
C LYS A 168 -18.93 -0.43 8.67
N SER A 169 -18.47 -1.10 9.72
CA SER A 169 -18.45 -0.57 11.09
C SER A 169 -17.54 0.66 11.26
N LEU A 170 -16.38 0.68 10.58
CA LEU A 170 -15.45 1.82 10.61
C LEU A 170 -16.02 3.06 9.91
N ARG A 171 -16.85 2.88 8.87
CA ARG A 171 -17.49 3.99 8.15
C ARG A 171 -18.66 4.61 8.93
N THR A 172 -19.37 3.81 9.73
CA THR A 172 -20.54 4.27 10.50
C THR A 172 -20.17 5.13 11.70
N ILE A 173 -19.04 4.85 12.36
CA ILE A 173 -18.58 5.65 13.52
C ILE A 173 -18.27 7.10 13.12
N THR A 174 -17.80 7.33 11.88
CA THR A 174 -17.39 8.67 11.40
C THR A 174 -18.57 9.55 10.96
N ILE A 175 -19.71 8.98 10.55
CA ILE A 175 -20.87 9.77 10.09
C ILE A 175 -21.73 10.25 11.28
N SER A 176 -21.51 9.71 12.48
CA SER A 176 -22.28 10.04 13.68
C SER A 176 -21.65 11.12 14.57
N ASN A 177 -20.63 11.84 14.10
CA ASN A 177 -20.03 12.99 14.79
C ASN A 177 -20.28 14.30 14.03
#